data_AF-A0A1J0R819-F1
#
_entry.id   AF-A0A1J0R819-F1
#
_cell.length_a   1.000
_cell.length_b   1.000
_cell.length_c   1.000
_cell.angle_alpha   90.00
_cell.angle_beta   90.00
_cell.angle_gamma   90.00
#
_symmetry.space_group_name_H-M   'P 1'
#
loop_
_entity.id
_entity.type
_entity.pdbx_description
1 polymer ?
#
loop_
_entity_poly.entity_id
_entity_poly.type
_entity_poly.pdbx_seq_one_letter_code
_entity_poly.pdbx_strand_id
1 'polypeptide(L)'
;VENQISIIFASRGKQPPQTDIPEKCRGSAWAECIAAVAYLKSLPSAGQTALKKAAADSTQLRLNLNTTLAKLLAAKAKLLDERSIAAKKLKIATALKKAVYGGEGTDQQPKLLGEGSERQAHCGTKTTGGTSAKLSIGVTIACLCASGSNSDDGNTACYKDGTTNQADWNRNTAVTAWNTITTNCENDAPQITTATAQELKDLTNKLKALLYEPKGNDGTIGYIGNPDGSASAGNCDGDHTGGKGGCATFTSAANTIALPTWLNELENAARAAEEYESAAQAAAAAEATIEALNETLAATLHLTTLSAAVAEGTAKPPEKTGDTSKLKQQEAEKECNTKGKDNQDECDKLKDQGCVFNKDGNDGEKCTLSENAKKEADKANQKTEGNDRKNKDGKTCADFKTEAECNAAVGPVPTGKTKFCSWIGEDPSVGDKGFKCRSSSFLLNKHFALSVVSAAFVALLF
;
A
#
# COMPACT_ATOMS: atom_id res chain seq x y z
N VAL A 1 -29.55 -24.46 -13.91
CA VAL A 1 -28.36 -24.19 -13.07
C VAL A 1 -27.74 -25.50 -12.56
N GLU A 2 -28.49 -26.42 -11.95
CA GLU A 2 -27.93 -27.72 -11.49
C GLU A 2 -27.27 -28.55 -12.61
N ASN A 3 -27.84 -28.57 -13.82
CA ASN A 3 -27.22 -29.25 -14.97
C ASN A 3 -25.95 -28.56 -15.51
N GLN A 4 -25.84 -27.24 -15.35
CA GLN A 4 -24.67 -26.45 -15.79
C GLN A 4 -23.49 -26.61 -14.81
N ILE A 5 -23.80 -26.79 -13.53
CA ILE A 5 -22.86 -27.03 -12.44
C ILE A 5 -22.27 -28.45 -12.55
N SER A 6 -23.07 -29.47 -12.86
CA SER A 6 -22.61 -30.87 -12.96
C SER A 6 -21.51 -31.12 -14.02
N ILE A 7 -21.50 -30.37 -15.13
CA ILE A 7 -20.49 -30.56 -16.19
C ILE A 7 -19.10 -30.06 -15.75
N ILE A 8 -19.05 -28.94 -15.03
CA ILE A 8 -17.79 -28.39 -14.46
C ILE A 8 -17.24 -29.33 -13.36
N PHE A 9 -18.11 -30.11 -12.70
CA PHE A 9 -17.73 -31.01 -11.61
C PHE A 9 -17.02 -32.29 -12.08
N ALA A 10 -17.23 -32.73 -13.32
CA ALA A 10 -16.69 -33.99 -13.82
C ALA A 10 -15.22 -33.89 -14.28
N SER A 11 -14.72 -32.69 -14.58
CA SER A 11 -13.39 -32.50 -15.15
C SER A 11 -12.30 -32.36 -14.07
N ARG A 12 -11.80 -33.50 -13.59
CA ARG A 12 -10.58 -33.60 -12.75
C ARG A 12 -9.34 -33.12 -13.51
N GLY A 13 -9.14 -31.80 -13.61
CA GLY A 13 -7.86 -31.19 -14.03
C GLY A 13 -7.58 -31.12 -15.53
N LYS A 14 -8.53 -31.46 -16.41
CA LYS A 14 -8.45 -31.22 -17.86
C LYS A 14 -9.66 -30.44 -18.34
N GLN A 15 -9.44 -29.34 -19.08
CA GLN A 15 -10.53 -28.54 -19.65
C GLN A 15 -11.38 -29.41 -20.60
N PRO A 16 -12.69 -29.57 -20.36
CA PRO A 16 -13.57 -30.33 -21.25
C PRO A 16 -13.73 -29.60 -22.60
N PRO A 17 -14.31 -30.26 -23.63
CA PRO A 17 -14.59 -29.63 -24.91
C PRO A 17 -15.35 -28.31 -24.74
N GLN A 18 -15.01 -27.27 -25.51
CA GLN A 18 -15.62 -25.93 -25.41
C GLN A 18 -17.17 -25.96 -25.54
N THR A 19 -17.71 -26.95 -26.25
CA THR A 19 -19.14 -27.19 -26.41
C THR A 19 -19.86 -27.48 -25.09
N ASP A 20 -19.13 -28.04 -24.12
CA ASP A 20 -19.68 -28.53 -22.86
C ASP A 20 -19.49 -27.49 -21.73
N ILE A 21 -18.75 -26.41 -22.02
CA ILE A 21 -18.48 -25.31 -21.08
C ILE A 21 -19.50 -24.19 -21.32
N PRO A 22 -20.14 -23.65 -20.26
CA PRO A 22 -21.00 -22.47 -20.39
C PRO A 22 -20.23 -21.33 -21.07
N GLU A 23 -20.87 -20.62 -22.02
CA GLU A 23 -20.19 -19.64 -22.88
C GLU A 23 -19.34 -18.62 -22.11
N LYS A 24 -19.83 -18.16 -20.95
CA LYS A 24 -19.13 -17.19 -20.08
C LYS A 24 -17.93 -17.76 -19.31
N CYS A 25 -17.80 -19.09 -19.25
CA CYS A 25 -16.68 -19.80 -18.63
C CYS A 25 -15.67 -20.34 -19.64
N ARG A 26 -15.85 -20.05 -20.92
CA ARG A 26 -14.95 -20.50 -21.99
C ARG A 26 -13.65 -19.69 -22.00
N GLY A 27 -12.58 -20.30 -22.52
CA GLY A 27 -11.31 -19.61 -22.75
C GLY A 27 -10.61 -19.20 -21.45
N SER A 28 -10.16 -17.94 -21.37
CA SER A 28 -9.41 -17.42 -20.21
C SER A 28 -10.23 -17.36 -18.92
N ALA A 29 -11.57 -17.37 -18.99
CA ALA A 29 -12.46 -17.35 -17.83
C ALA A 29 -12.60 -18.73 -17.14
N TRP A 30 -12.09 -19.80 -17.75
CA TRP A 30 -12.27 -21.17 -17.22
C TRP A 30 -11.66 -21.37 -15.83
N ALA A 31 -10.44 -20.87 -15.61
CA ALA A 31 -9.77 -20.99 -14.32
C ALA A 31 -10.54 -20.27 -13.20
N GLU A 32 -11.10 -19.11 -13.54
CA GLU A 32 -11.95 -18.33 -12.63
C GLU A 32 -13.26 -19.05 -12.30
N CYS A 33 -13.92 -19.67 -13.28
CA CYS A 33 -15.12 -20.47 -13.04
C CYS A 33 -14.85 -21.75 -12.22
N ILE A 34 -13.69 -22.39 -12.36
CA ILE A 34 -13.31 -23.52 -11.49
C ILE A 34 -13.12 -23.06 -10.05
N ALA A 35 -12.40 -21.95 -9.84
CA ALA A 35 -12.23 -21.36 -8.51
C ALA A 35 -13.59 -20.97 -7.91
N ALA A 36 -14.50 -20.47 -8.74
CA ALA A 36 -15.87 -20.14 -8.36
C ALA A 36 -16.62 -21.32 -7.75
N VAL A 37 -16.61 -22.43 -8.48
CA VAL A 37 -17.28 -23.65 -8.07
C VAL A 37 -16.65 -24.23 -6.80
N ALA A 38 -15.32 -24.21 -6.70
CA ALA A 38 -14.63 -24.65 -5.49
C ALA A 38 -15.02 -23.79 -4.27
N TYR A 39 -15.15 -22.47 -4.45
CA TYR A 39 -15.58 -21.57 -3.41
C TYR A 39 -17.03 -21.81 -2.98
N LEU A 40 -17.96 -21.96 -3.93
CA LEU A 40 -19.36 -22.31 -3.61
C LEU A 40 -19.43 -23.58 -2.76
N LYS A 41 -18.64 -24.60 -3.09
CA LYS A 41 -18.58 -25.85 -2.32
C LYS A 41 -18.04 -25.65 -0.91
N SER A 42 -17.12 -24.72 -0.72
CA SER A 42 -16.58 -24.41 0.61
C SER A 42 -17.55 -23.62 1.50
N LEU A 43 -18.58 -23.00 0.92
CA LEU A 43 -19.58 -22.28 1.70
C LEU A 43 -20.45 -23.25 2.49
N PRO A 44 -20.89 -22.88 3.71
CA PRO A 44 -21.92 -23.61 4.44
C PRO A 44 -23.22 -23.73 3.62
N SER A 45 -24.03 -24.74 3.92
CA SER A 45 -25.29 -25.02 3.20
C SER A 45 -26.20 -23.79 3.08
N ALA A 46 -26.30 -22.98 4.15
CA ALA A 46 -27.06 -21.73 4.13
C ALA A 46 -26.53 -20.72 3.09
N GLY A 47 -25.21 -20.59 2.95
CA GLY A 47 -24.57 -19.74 1.94
C GLY A 47 -24.77 -20.27 0.52
N GLN A 48 -24.70 -21.58 0.32
CA GLN A 48 -24.98 -22.20 -0.98
C GLN A 48 -26.44 -21.97 -1.40
N THR A 49 -27.39 -22.13 -0.48
CA THR A 49 -28.81 -21.88 -0.73
C THR A 49 -29.09 -20.41 -1.03
N ALA A 50 -28.49 -19.48 -0.28
CA ALA A 50 -28.62 -18.05 -0.52
C ALA A 50 -28.14 -17.65 -1.92
N LEU A 51 -26.96 -18.13 -2.34
CA LEU A 51 -26.44 -17.85 -3.68
C LEU A 51 -27.32 -18.46 -4.79
N LYS A 52 -27.76 -19.72 -4.63
CA LYS A 52 -28.64 -20.38 -5.61
C LYS A 52 -29.96 -19.62 -5.76
N LYS A 53 -30.54 -19.16 -4.65
CA LYS A 53 -31.78 -18.37 -4.67
C LYS A 53 -31.57 -17.02 -5.35
N ALA A 54 -30.50 -16.31 -4.99
CA ALA A 54 -30.13 -15.05 -5.62
C ALA A 54 -29.87 -15.17 -7.14
N ALA A 55 -29.32 -16.31 -7.59
CA ALA A 55 -29.10 -16.60 -9.01
C ALA A 55 -30.39 -16.95 -9.76
N ALA A 56 -31.34 -17.62 -9.09
CA ALA A 56 -32.63 -18.00 -9.66
C ALA A 56 -33.66 -16.85 -9.68
N ASP A 57 -33.46 -15.84 -8.84
CA ASP A 57 -34.34 -14.68 -8.72
C ASP A 57 -34.21 -13.76 -9.96
N SER A 58 -35.35 -13.36 -10.55
CA SER A 58 -35.41 -12.43 -11.69
C SER A 58 -35.78 -11.00 -11.29
N THR A 59 -35.80 -10.70 -9.99
CA THR A 59 -36.21 -9.42 -9.43
C THR A 59 -35.08 -8.37 -9.34
N GLN A 60 -35.40 -7.20 -8.75
CA GLN A 60 -34.48 -6.11 -8.43
C GLN A 60 -33.21 -6.57 -7.68
N LEU A 61 -33.31 -7.66 -6.91
CA LEU A 61 -32.17 -8.24 -6.22
C LEU A 61 -31.04 -8.64 -7.19
N ARG A 62 -31.37 -9.38 -8.25
CA ARG A 62 -30.37 -9.83 -9.24
C ARG A 62 -29.77 -8.65 -10.00
N LEU A 63 -30.55 -7.61 -10.27
CA LEU A 63 -30.04 -6.35 -10.86
C LEU A 63 -29.06 -5.64 -9.93
N ASN A 64 -29.37 -5.55 -8.64
CA ASN A 64 -28.49 -4.93 -7.64
C ASN A 64 -27.20 -5.74 -7.44
N LEU A 65 -27.29 -7.07 -7.44
CA LEU A 65 -26.14 -7.96 -7.38
C LEU A 65 -25.24 -7.81 -8.61
N ASN A 66 -25.81 -7.81 -9.82
CA ASN A 66 -25.05 -7.60 -11.04
C ASN A 66 -24.38 -6.22 -11.09
N THR A 67 -25.06 -5.18 -10.61
CA THR A 67 -24.51 -3.82 -10.52
C THR A 67 -23.34 -3.76 -9.53
N THR A 68 -23.50 -4.39 -8.36
CA THR A 68 -22.47 -4.48 -7.32
C THR A 68 -21.25 -5.22 -7.84
N LEU A 69 -21.47 -6.32 -8.54
CA LEU A 69 -20.44 -7.14 -9.13
C LEU A 69 -19.65 -6.40 -10.21
N ALA A 70 -20.32 -5.64 -11.09
CA ALA A 70 -19.65 -4.81 -12.07
C ALA A 70 -18.73 -3.76 -11.41
N LYS A 71 -19.17 -3.15 -10.31
CA LYS A 71 -18.36 -2.21 -9.52
C LYS A 71 -17.16 -2.90 -8.85
N LEU A 72 -17.35 -4.11 -8.32
CA LEU A 72 -16.26 -4.92 -7.74
C LEU A 72 -15.20 -5.26 -8.79
N LEU A 73 -15.60 -5.68 -9.99
CA LEU A 73 -14.66 -5.97 -11.08
C LEU A 73 -13.88 -4.72 -11.50
N ALA A 74 -14.56 -3.58 -11.62
CA ALA A 74 -13.92 -2.31 -11.95
C ALA A 74 -12.93 -1.85 -10.85
N ALA A 75 -13.24 -2.09 -9.58
CA ALA A 75 -12.34 -1.82 -8.47
C ALA A 75 -11.14 -2.79 -8.47
N LYS A 76 -11.37 -4.10 -8.66
CA LYS A 76 -10.30 -5.11 -8.76
C LYS A 76 -9.28 -4.77 -9.84
N ALA A 77 -9.72 -4.24 -10.99
CA ALA A 77 -8.83 -3.84 -12.09
C ALA A 77 -7.89 -2.67 -11.74
N LYS A 78 -8.16 -1.92 -10.66
CA LYS A 78 -7.34 -0.80 -10.18
C LYS A 78 -6.38 -1.18 -9.06
N LEU A 79 -6.50 -2.39 -8.51
CA LEU A 79 -5.58 -2.87 -7.48
C LEU A 79 -4.19 -3.06 -8.08
N LEU A 80 -3.18 -2.65 -7.30
CA LEU A 80 -1.79 -2.82 -7.68
C LEU A 80 -1.28 -4.15 -7.13
N ASP A 81 -0.74 -4.98 -8.02
CA ASP A 81 0.04 -6.16 -7.62
C ASP A 81 1.50 -5.79 -7.32
N GLU A 82 2.21 -6.66 -6.61
CA GLU A 82 3.61 -6.45 -6.21
C GLU A 82 4.54 -6.16 -7.41
N ARG A 83 4.30 -6.81 -8.56
CA ARG A 83 5.10 -6.61 -9.77
C ARG A 83 4.87 -5.22 -10.35
N SER A 84 3.62 -4.74 -10.35
CA SER A 84 3.26 -3.40 -10.81
C SER A 84 3.86 -2.30 -9.92
N ILE A 85 3.87 -2.51 -8.60
CA ILE A 85 4.51 -1.62 -7.63
C ILE A 85 6.02 -1.59 -7.87
N ALA A 86 6.66 -2.77 -7.97
CA ALA A 86 8.09 -2.87 -8.21
C ALA A 86 8.49 -2.20 -9.54
N ALA A 87 7.72 -2.41 -10.61
CA ALA A 87 7.97 -1.79 -11.91
C ALA A 87 7.85 -0.26 -11.85
N LYS A 88 6.85 0.28 -11.15
CA LYS A 88 6.69 1.74 -10.97
C LYS A 88 7.83 2.34 -10.15
N LYS A 89 8.20 1.72 -9.03
CA LYS A 89 9.36 2.16 -8.22
C LYS A 89 10.68 2.09 -8.99
N LEU A 90 10.86 1.05 -9.81
CA LEU A 90 12.04 0.91 -10.67
C LEU A 90 12.14 2.06 -11.68
N LYS A 91 11.03 2.51 -12.29
CA LYS A 91 11.05 3.67 -13.20
C LYS A 91 11.58 4.93 -12.52
N ILE A 92 11.11 5.20 -11.30
CA ILE A 92 11.57 6.35 -10.50
C ILE A 92 13.07 6.21 -10.23
N ALA A 93 13.51 5.05 -9.73
CA ALA A 93 14.91 4.79 -9.42
C ALA A 93 15.82 4.91 -10.67
N THR A 94 15.38 4.39 -11.83
CA THR A 94 16.12 4.50 -13.09
C THR A 94 16.28 5.96 -13.52
N ALA A 95 15.22 6.77 -13.48
CA ALA A 95 15.30 8.18 -13.83
C ALA A 95 16.23 8.96 -12.88
N LEU A 96 16.15 8.70 -11.57
CA LEU A 96 17.07 9.27 -10.59
C LEU A 96 18.53 8.87 -10.84
N LYS A 97 18.79 7.60 -11.14
CA LYS A 97 20.15 7.15 -11.49
C LYS A 97 20.65 7.77 -12.79
N LYS A 98 19.80 7.98 -13.79
CA LYS A 98 20.16 8.72 -15.01
C LYS A 98 20.52 10.17 -14.69
N ALA A 99 19.76 10.84 -13.82
CA ALA A 99 20.10 12.19 -13.37
C ALA A 99 21.43 12.24 -12.61
N VAL A 100 21.66 11.31 -11.67
CA VAL A 100 22.84 11.32 -10.80
C VAL A 100 24.09 10.84 -11.54
N TYR A 101 24.03 9.70 -12.23
CA TYR A 101 25.21 9.06 -12.84
C TYR A 101 25.38 9.37 -14.34
N GLY A 102 24.33 9.88 -14.99
CA GLY A 102 24.31 10.04 -16.45
C GLY A 102 24.10 8.72 -17.18
N GLY A 103 24.19 8.77 -18.52
CA GLY A 103 24.09 7.60 -19.39
C GLY A 103 22.77 6.85 -19.22
N GLU A 104 22.84 5.52 -19.14
CA GLU A 104 21.65 4.67 -18.98
C GLU A 104 21.19 4.48 -17.52
N GLY A 105 21.89 5.08 -16.54
CA GLY A 105 21.52 4.95 -15.13
C GLY A 105 21.72 3.53 -14.56
N THR A 106 22.57 2.73 -15.19
CA THR A 106 22.93 1.36 -14.75
C THR A 106 24.19 1.32 -13.91
N ASP A 107 24.99 2.39 -13.97
CA ASP A 107 26.23 2.51 -13.20
C ASP A 107 25.97 2.68 -11.69
N GLN A 108 27.00 2.38 -10.91
CA GLN A 108 26.98 2.54 -9.44
C GLN A 108 27.67 3.84 -8.98
N GLN A 109 28.36 4.51 -9.90
CA GLN A 109 29.05 5.78 -9.65
C GLN A 109 29.12 6.59 -10.95
N PRO A 110 29.22 7.92 -10.88
CA PRO A 110 29.29 8.77 -12.05
C PRO A 110 30.61 8.57 -12.83
N LYS A 111 30.52 8.78 -14.14
CA LYS A 111 31.65 8.74 -15.08
C LYS A 111 31.71 10.00 -15.93
N LEU A 112 32.89 10.31 -16.44
CA LEU A 112 33.13 11.42 -17.36
C LEU A 112 32.63 11.07 -18.77
N LEU A 113 31.32 11.18 -19.02
CA LEU A 113 30.69 10.68 -20.25
C LEU A 113 30.82 11.61 -21.48
N GLY A 114 31.14 12.88 -21.27
CA GLY A 114 31.36 13.87 -22.32
C GLY A 114 32.78 13.83 -22.89
N GLU A 115 32.98 14.46 -24.03
CA GLU A 115 34.31 14.58 -24.63
C GLU A 115 35.24 15.47 -23.77
N GLY A 116 36.49 15.05 -23.61
CA GLY A 116 37.48 15.77 -22.81
C GLY A 116 38.57 14.86 -22.26
N SER A 117 39.65 15.50 -21.82
CA SER A 117 40.78 14.87 -21.14
C SER A 117 41.27 15.65 -19.92
N GLU A 118 40.55 16.72 -19.54
CA GLU A 118 40.94 17.64 -18.48
C GLU A 118 39.70 18.14 -17.73
N ARG A 119 39.87 18.50 -16.46
CA ARG A 119 38.79 19.00 -15.59
C ARG A 119 38.01 20.13 -16.25
N GLN A 120 38.71 21.09 -16.84
CA GLN A 120 38.12 22.23 -17.54
C GLN A 120 37.17 21.81 -18.68
N ALA A 121 37.49 20.75 -19.44
CA ALA A 121 36.60 20.27 -20.51
C ALA A 121 35.32 19.66 -19.93
N HIS A 122 35.44 18.86 -18.87
CA HIS A 122 34.31 18.17 -18.26
C HIS A 122 33.39 19.08 -17.44
N CYS A 123 33.96 20.12 -16.82
CA CYS A 123 33.30 21.04 -15.90
C CYS A 123 32.95 22.40 -16.53
N GLY A 124 33.66 22.77 -17.60
CA GLY A 124 33.38 23.91 -18.46
C GLY A 124 34.27 25.14 -18.24
N THR A 125 34.06 26.12 -19.11
CA THR A 125 34.77 27.40 -19.18
C THR A 125 33.79 28.57 -19.15
N LYS A 126 34.30 29.80 -19.05
CA LYS A 126 33.46 31.02 -19.11
C LYS A 126 32.48 31.09 -20.27
N THR A 127 32.82 30.45 -21.40
CA THR A 127 32.01 30.52 -22.63
C THR A 127 31.43 29.18 -23.05
N THR A 128 31.81 28.08 -22.39
CA THR A 128 31.49 26.72 -22.86
C THR A 128 31.09 25.86 -21.68
N GLY A 129 29.85 25.38 -21.68
CA GLY A 129 29.36 24.47 -20.65
C GLY A 129 30.13 23.13 -20.59
N GLY A 130 30.27 22.58 -19.39
CA GLY A 130 31.00 21.34 -19.14
C GLY A 130 30.41 20.14 -19.88
N THR A 131 31.26 19.38 -20.56
CA THR A 131 30.81 18.27 -21.43
C THR A 131 30.18 17.13 -20.64
N SER A 132 30.63 16.91 -19.39
CA SER A 132 30.13 15.83 -18.51
C SER A 132 29.28 16.34 -17.35
N ALA A 133 29.57 17.53 -16.81
CA ALA A 133 28.73 18.14 -15.78
C ALA A 133 27.27 18.28 -16.25
N LYS A 134 27.04 18.63 -17.53
CA LYS A 134 25.69 18.70 -18.08
C LYS A 134 24.94 17.37 -18.16
N LEU A 135 25.64 16.24 -18.05
CA LEU A 135 25.08 14.89 -18.20
C LEU A 135 24.81 14.20 -16.86
N SER A 136 25.48 14.63 -15.78
CA SER A 136 25.44 13.95 -14.48
C SER A 136 25.54 14.95 -13.33
N ILE A 137 24.63 14.84 -12.36
CA ILE A 137 24.72 15.57 -11.09
C ILE A 137 25.98 15.13 -10.33
N GLY A 138 26.30 13.84 -10.33
CA GLY A 138 27.48 13.31 -9.68
C GLY A 138 28.78 13.90 -10.23
N VAL A 139 28.91 14.06 -11.56
CA VAL A 139 30.05 14.77 -12.17
C VAL A 139 29.99 16.27 -11.87
N THR A 140 28.81 16.89 -11.86
CA THR A 140 28.66 18.29 -11.44
C THR A 140 29.22 18.50 -10.04
N ILE A 141 28.85 17.65 -9.07
CA ILE A 141 29.36 17.70 -7.70
C ILE A 141 30.87 17.44 -7.68
N ALA A 142 31.37 16.47 -8.47
CA ALA A 142 32.82 16.22 -8.58
C ALA A 142 33.59 17.44 -9.08
N CYS A 143 33.05 18.18 -10.05
CA CYS A 143 33.64 19.42 -10.54
C CYS A 143 33.81 20.49 -9.45
N LEU A 144 32.93 20.51 -8.45
CA LEU A 144 33.04 21.41 -7.30
C LEU A 144 33.96 20.84 -6.23
N CYS A 145 33.80 19.56 -5.90
CA CYS A 145 34.28 18.99 -4.65
C CYS A 145 35.55 18.15 -4.78
N ALA A 146 35.87 17.64 -5.97
CA ALA A 146 37.03 16.77 -6.13
C ALA A 146 38.34 17.57 -5.92
N SER A 147 39.24 17.00 -5.13
CA SER A 147 40.65 17.38 -5.12
C SER A 147 41.31 16.95 -6.43
N GLY A 148 42.20 17.78 -6.98
CA GLY A 148 43.06 17.37 -8.08
C GLY A 148 44.41 16.90 -7.59
N SER A 149 45.45 17.06 -8.40
CA SER A 149 46.81 16.62 -8.09
C SER A 149 47.83 17.75 -8.11
N ASN A 150 47.39 18.99 -8.32
CA ASN A 150 48.24 20.16 -8.48
C ASN A 150 47.76 21.30 -7.57
N SER A 151 47.53 22.50 -8.12
CA SER A 151 47.06 23.69 -7.39
C SER A 151 45.66 23.53 -6.76
N ASP A 152 44.95 22.47 -7.13
CA ASP A 152 43.65 22.06 -6.63
C ASP A 152 43.71 20.80 -5.72
N ASP A 153 44.91 20.40 -5.27
CA ASP A 153 45.08 19.34 -4.25
C ASP A 153 44.46 19.76 -2.91
N GLY A 154 43.83 18.80 -2.22
CA GLY A 154 43.15 19.06 -0.95
C GLY A 154 41.99 20.05 -1.05
N ASN A 155 41.22 20.04 -2.14
CA ASN A 155 40.09 20.95 -2.37
C ASN A 155 39.03 20.86 -1.24
N THR A 156 38.88 21.95 -0.49
CA THR A 156 37.92 22.09 0.63
C THR A 156 36.68 22.90 0.27
N ALA A 157 36.40 23.12 -1.01
CA ALA A 157 35.27 23.96 -1.44
C ALA A 157 33.90 23.43 -0.97
N CYS A 158 33.75 22.11 -0.84
CA CYS A 158 32.50 21.48 -0.42
C CYS A 158 32.50 21.00 1.04
N TYR A 159 33.67 20.66 1.57
CA TYR A 159 33.81 19.99 2.86
C TYR A 159 35.02 20.54 3.61
N LYS A 160 35.02 20.35 4.93
CA LYS A 160 36.13 20.80 5.79
C LYS A 160 37.47 20.18 5.39
N ASP A 161 37.45 18.91 5.02
CA ASP A 161 38.61 18.16 4.57
C ASP A 161 38.49 17.85 3.07
N GLY A 162 39.62 17.87 2.35
CA GLY A 162 39.64 17.57 0.92
C GLY A 162 39.22 16.13 0.61
N THR A 163 38.66 15.90 -0.57
CA THR A 163 38.31 14.55 -1.02
C THR A 163 39.52 13.80 -1.56
N THR A 164 39.35 12.52 -1.88
CA THR A 164 40.31 11.75 -2.69
C THR A 164 40.61 12.45 -4.02
N ASN A 165 41.86 12.38 -4.47
CA ASN A 165 42.34 13.05 -5.67
C ASN A 165 41.79 12.40 -6.95
N GLN A 166 41.21 13.21 -7.82
CA GLN A 166 40.86 12.86 -9.20
C GLN A 166 42.04 13.20 -10.12
N ALA A 167 42.99 12.28 -10.24
CA ALA A 167 44.16 12.49 -11.11
C ALA A 167 43.84 12.36 -12.61
N ASP A 168 42.85 11.52 -12.96
CA ASP A 168 42.50 11.22 -14.35
C ASP A 168 41.17 11.85 -14.73
N TRP A 169 41.21 12.74 -15.73
CA TRP A 169 40.04 13.41 -16.31
C TRP A 169 39.76 12.96 -17.75
N ASN A 170 40.19 11.76 -18.15
CA ASN A 170 39.85 11.22 -19.44
C ASN A 170 38.39 10.76 -19.53
N ARG A 171 37.84 10.83 -20.75
CA ARG A 171 36.50 10.31 -21.06
C ARG A 171 36.34 8.86 -20.60
N ASN A 172 35.16 8.57 -20.04
CA ASN A 172 34.73 7.32 -19.41
C ASN A 172 35.43 6.95 -18.11
N THR A 173 36.37 7.74 -17.62
CA THR A 173 36.95 7.56 -16.29
C THR A 173 35.88 7.80 -15.23
N ALA A 174 35.87 6.97 -14.20
CA ALA A 174 34.95 7.13 -13.08
C ALA A 174 35.41 8.23 -12.12
N VAL A 175 34.47 8.83 -11.41
CA VAL A 175 34.78 9.80 -10.36
C VAL A 175 35.31 9.05 -9.13
N THR A 176 36.62 9.13 -8.91
CA THR A 176 37.35 8.51 -7.78
C THR A 176 36.90 9.07 -6.43
N ALA A 177 36.56 10.37 -6.37
CA ALA A 177 36.10 11.04 -5.16
C ALA A 177 34.66 10.66 -4.72
N TRP A 178 33.94 9.85 -5.51
CA TRP A 178 32.51 9.66 -5.33
C TRP A 178 32.12 9.09 -3.97
N ASN A 179 32.83 8.07 -3.47
CA ASN A 179 32.52 7.47 -2.17
C ASN A 179 32.71 8.47 -1.02
N THR A 180 33.72 9.34 -1.09
CA THR A 180 33.93 10.41 -0.10
C THR A 180 32.82 11.44 -0.18
N ILE A 181 32.43 11.83 -1.40
CA ILE A 181 31.32 12.76 -1.65
C ILE A 181 30.01 12.23 -1.07
N THR A 182 29.64 10.97 -1.34
CA THR A 182 28.39 10.39 -0.83
C THR A 182 28.41 10.25 0.69
N THR A 183 29.55 9.85 1.26
CA THR A 183 29.70 9.74 2.73
C THR A 183 29.51 11.09 3.41
N ASN A 184 30.12 12.16 2.90
CA ASN A 184 29.94 13.49 3.48
C ASN A 184 28.51 14.00 3.28
N CYS A 185 27.91 13.77 2.12
CA CYS A 185 26.50 14.10 1.87
C CYS A 185 25.56 13.43 2.89
N GLU A 186 25.78 12.15 3.20
CA GLU A 186 24.99 11.41 4.18
C GLU A 186 25.12 11.98 5.61
N ASN A 187 26.29 12.53 5.95
CA ASN A 187 26.56 13.13 7.25
C ASN A 187 26.00 14.56 7.38
N ASP A 188 26.10 15.36 6.31
CA ASP A 188 25.81 16.80 6.34
C ASP A 188 24.37 17.14 5.95
N ALA A 189 23.72 16.28 5.16
CA ALA A 189 22.36 16.52 4.67
C ALA A 189 21.31 15.69 5.44
N PRO A 190 20.07 16.21 5.59
CA PRO A 190 18.96 15.41 6.07
C PRO A 190 18.76 14.16 5.20
N GLN A 191 18.58 13.02 5.85
CA GLN A 191 18.28 11.76 5.16
C GLN A 191 16.86 11.83 4.58
N ILE A 192 16.77 11.99 3.26
CA ILE A 192 15.50 11.94 2.53
C ILE A 192 15.25 10.49 2.12
N THR A 193 14.22 9.88 2.71
CA THR A 193 13.86 8.48 2.46
C THR A 193 12.73 8.31 1.44
N THR A 194 12.09 9.41 1.02
CA THR A 194 10.98 9.43 0.08
C THR A 194 11.31 10.22 -1.17
N ALA A 195 10.79 9.77 -2.32
CA ALA A 195 10.93 10.44 -3.60
C ALA A 195 9.54 10.72 -4.17
N THR A 196 8.79 11.58 -3.48
CA THR A 196 7.45 11.98 -3.95
C THR A 196 7.54 12.91 -5.16
N ALA A 197 6.46 12.99 -5.93
CA ALA A 197 6.38 13.88 -7.08
C ALA A 197 6.62 15.35 -6.69
N GLN A 198 6.08 15.78 -5.55
CA GLN A 198 6.24 17.14 -5.05
C GLN A 198 7.69 17.43 -4.63
N GLU A 199 8.31 16.54 -3.85
CA GLU A 199 9.70 16.70 -3.42
C GLU A 199 10.66 16.78 -4.62
N LEU A 200 10.45 15.96 -5.65
CA LEU A 200 11.26 15.95 -6.86
C LEU A 200 11.06 17.23 -7.70
N LYS A 201 9.82 17.73 -7.80
CA LYS A 201 9.52 19.02 -8.47
C LYS A 201 10.20 20.18 -7.73
N ASP A 202 10.13 20.20 -6.40
CA ASP A 202 10.74 21.24 -5.57
C ASP A 202 12.27 21.20 -5.65
N LEU A 203 12.87 20.00 -5.61
CA LEU A 203 14.31 19.82 -5.81
C LEU A 203 14.74 20.34 -7.18
N THR A 204 14.00 19.99 -8.24
CA THR A 204 14.28 20.44 -9.62
C THR A 204 14.24 21.97 -9.72
N ASN A 205 13.25 22.61 -9.08
CA ASN A 205 13.11 24.06 -9.06
C ASN A 205 14.25 24.74 -8.29
N LYS A 206 14.68 24.17 -7.15
CA LYS A 206 15.84 24.67 -6.40
C LYS A 206 17.13 24.58 -7.21
N LEU A 207 17.36 23.46 -7.91
CA LEU A 207 18.53 23.29 -8.78
C LEU A 207 18.48 24.23 -9.98
N LYS A 208 17.30 24.46 -10.58
CA LYS A 208 17.12 25.49 -11.61
C LYS A 208 17.43 26.87 -11.05
N ALA A 209 16.89 27.23 -9.89
CA ALA A 209 17.16 28.53 -9.27
C ALA A 209 18.66 28.74 -9.02
N LEU A 210 19.38 27.69 -8.57
CA LEU A 210 20.83 27.74 -8.38
C LEU A 210 21.58 28.06 -9.69
N LEU A 211 21.15 27.52 -10.83
CA LEU A 211 21.73 27.84 -12.14
C LEU A 211 21.52 29.31 -12.53
N TYR A 212 20.39 29.90 -12.17
CA TYR A 212 20.08 31.30 -12.48
C TYR A 212 20.58 32.29 -11.41
N GLU A 213 21.16 31.79 -10.32
CA GLU A 213 21.72 32.62 -9.27
C GLU A 213 22.98 33.33 -9.79
N PRO A 214 23.03 34.67 -9.80
CA PRO A 214 24.21 35.40 -10.25
C PRO A 214 25.43 35.07 -9.36
N LYS A 215 26.56 34.75 -9.99
CA LYS A 215 27.84 34.46 -9.32
C LYS A 215 28.91 35.48 -9.67
N GLY A 216 29.85 35.68 -8.75
CA GLY A 216 30.96 36.63 -8.88
C GLY A 216 30.52 38.10 -9.00
N ASN A 217 31.48 38.99 -9.22
CA ASN A 217 31.23 40.44 -9.32
C ASN A 217 30.53 40.85 -10.62
N ASP A 218 30.67 40.04 -11.68
CA ASP A 218 30.04 40.26 -12.99
C ASP A 218 28.57 39.80 -13.02
N GLY A 219 28.08 39.14 -11.97
CA GLY A 219 26.72 38.62 -11.89
C GLY A 219 26.41 37.54 -12.94
N THR A 220 27.39 36.72 -13.30
CA THR A 220 27.23 35.70 -14.34
C THR A 220 26.34 34.57 -13.85
N ILE A 221 25.39 34.16 -14.69
CA ILE A 221 24.51 33.02 -14.46
C ILE A 221 25.00 31.78 -15.21
N GLY A 222 24.43 30.62 -14.89
CA GLY A 222 24.78 29.34 -15.50
C GLY A 222 25.87 28.58 -14.76
N TYR A 223 26.14 28.94 -13.50
CA TYR A 223 27.16 28.32 -12.67
C TYR A 223 26.55 27.63 -11.46
N ILE A 224 27.12 26.47 -11.13
CA ILE A 224 27.00 25.84 -9.82
C ILE A 224 28.38 25.87 -9.18
N GLY A 225 28.49 26.36 -7.95
CA GLY A 225 29.77 26.72 -7.32
C GLY A 225 29.98 28.24 -7.34
N ASN A 226 31.17 28.68 -6.96
CA ASN A 226 31.45 30.11 -6.77
C ASN A 226 32.76 30.52 -7.47
N PRO A 227 32.74 30.77 -8.79
CA PRO A 227 33.90 31.33 -9.49
C PRO A 227 34.11 32.81 -9.10
N ASP A 228 35.37 33.22 -8.93
CA ASP A 228 35.77 34.60 -8.60
C ASP A 228 35.85 35.49 -9.86
N GLY A 229 35.41 36.75 -9.81
CA GLY A 229 35.07 37.58 -10.99
C GLY A 229 36.16 38.44 -11.67
N SER A 230 37.34 37.94 -12.04
CA SER A 230 38.31 38.64 -12.93
C SER A 230 38.30 38.19 -14.42
N ALA A 231 39.20 38.69 -15.29
CA ALA A 231 39.15 38.42 -16.75
C ALA A 231 39.38 36.94 -17.16
N SER A 232 40.03 36.13 -16.30
CA SER A 232 40.14 34.67 -16.41
C SER A 232 39.14 33.92 -15.50
N ALA A 233 38.20 34.66 -14.91
CA ALA A 233 37.15 34.15 -14.04
C ALA A 233 36.28 33.11 -14.71
N GLY A 234 35.94 32.08 -13.94
CA GLY A 234 34.85 31.19 -14.32
C GLY A 234 35.25 30.03 -15.23
N ASN A 235 36.54 29.75 -15.40
CA ASN A 235 36.95 28.40 -15.76
C ASN A 235 36.79 27.49 -14.54
N CYS A 236 36.16 26.34 -14.78
CA CYS A 236 35.91 25.34 -13.75
C CYS A 236 36.99 24.27 -13.77
N ASP A 237 38.23 24.67 -13.55
CA ASP A 237 39.41 23.79 -13.55
C ASP A 237 39.88 23.40 -12.14
N GLY A 238 39.19 23.84 -11.09
CA GLY A 238 39.50 23.52 -9.69
C GLY A 238 40.57 24.38 -9.05
N ASP A 239 41.37 25.10 -9.84
CA ASP A 239 42.40 26.00 -9.33
C ASP A 239 41.73 27.27 -8.77
N HIS A 240 42.14 27.76 -7.60
CA HIS A 240 41.58 28.97 -7.00
C HIS A 240 42.31 30.25 -7.44
N THR A 241 43.33 30.14 -8.30
CA THR A 241 44.09 31.28 -8.79
C THR A 241 43.34 32.04 -9.90
N GLY A 242 43.47 33.37 -9.93
CA GLY A 242 43.02 34.18 -11.07
C GLY A 242 41.51 34.22 -11.36
N GLY A 243 40.66 33.87 -10.39
CA GLY A 243 39.20 33.88 -10.57
C GLY A 243 38.58 32.52 -10.93
N LYS A 244 39.42 31.49 -11.03
CA LYS A 244 39.01 30.11 -11.30
C LYS A 244 38.51 29.45 -10.02
N GLY A 245 37.97 28.23 -10.11
CA GLY A 245 37.66 27.47 -8.91
C GLY A 245 36.94 26.15 -9.13
N GLY A 246 36.55 25.53 -8.02
CA GLY A 246 35.62 24.42 -8.00
C GLY A 246 34.22 24.89 -8.40
N CYS A 247 33.88 24.69 -9.67
CA CYS A 247 32.56 25.02 -10.20
C CYS A 247 32.16 24.05 -11.31
N ALA A 248 30.93 24.16 -11.77
CA ALA A 248 30.48 23.63 -13.05
C ALA A 248 29.67 24.71 -13.76
N THR A 249 29.92 24.87 -15.06
CA THR A 249 29.19 25.85 -15.89
C THR A 249 28.37 25.18 -16.96
N PHE A 250 27.23 25.80 -17.25
CA PHE A 250 26.20 25.36 -18.17
C PHE A 250 25.90 26.47 -19.20
N THR A 251 26.82 27.41 -19.39
CA THR A 251 26.65 28.51 -20.35
C THR A 251 26.80 28.02 -21.80
N SER A 252 25.93 28.46 -22.70
CA SER A 252 26.08 28.27 -24.15
C SER A 252 26.49 29.55 -24.89
N ALA A 253 26.33 30.70 -24.24
CA ALA A 253 26.81 32.01 -24.64
C ALA A 253 26.84 32.91 -23.39
N ALA A 254 27.31 34.15 -23.52
CA ALA A 254 27.25 35.13 -22.43
C ALA A 254 25.81 35.24 -21.90
N ASN A 255 25.63 35.04 -20.58
CA ASN A 255 24.34 35.08 -19.88
C ASN A 255 23.24 34.18 -20.49
N THR A 256 23.63 33.11 -21.19
CA THR A 256 22.69 32.14 -21.77
C THR A 256 22.98 30.76 -21.21
N ILE A 257 22.00 30.15 -20.56
CA ILE A 257 22.12 28.83 -19.94
C ILE A 257 21.61 27.76 -20.90
N ALA A 258 22.44 26.75 -21.18
CA ALA A 258 21.98 25.47 -21.70
C ALA A 258 21.60 24.58 -20.52
N LEU A 259 20.29 24.35 -20.34
CA LEU A 259 19.80 23.52 -19.24
C LEU A 259 20.44 22.12 -19.31
N PRO A 260 21.04 21.64 -18.20
CA PRO A 260 21.64 20.32 -18.17
C PRO A 260 20.61 19.20 -18.34
N THR A 261 21.02 18.11 -18.99
CA THR A 261 20.16 16.97 -19.30
C THR A 261 19.60 16.30 -18.04
N TRP A 262 20.37 16.31 -16.93
CA TRP A 262 19.91 15.73 -15.67
C TRP A 262 18.67 16.44 -15.08
N LEU A 263 18.36 17.69 -15.46
CA LEU A 263 17.10 18.32 -15.07
C LEU A 263 15.90 17.62 -15.71
N ASN A 264 16.00 17.23 -16.98
CA ASN A 264 14.93 16.48 -17.66
C ASN A 264 14.73 15.11 -17.00
N GLU A 265 15.80 14.47 -16.53
CA GLU A 265 15.70 13.19 -15.83
C GLU A 265 15.08 13.32 -14.43
N LEU A 266 15.31 14.43 -13.73
CA LEU A 266 14.58 14.74 -12.50
C LEU A 266 13.09 14.98 -12.76
N GLU A 267 12.72 15.66 -13.86
CA GLU A 267 11.33 15.81 -14.27
C GLU A 267 10.68 14.47 -14.66
N ASN A 268 11.43 13.58 -15.32
CA ASN A 268 10.99 12.21 -15.61
C ASN A 268 10.76 11.43 -14.32
N ALA A 269 11.65 11.55 -13.33
CA ALA A 269 11.48 10.93 -12.02
C ALA A 269 10.22 11.46 -11.31
N ALA A 270 10.00 12.78 -11.32
CA ALA A 270 8.81 13.39 -10.75
C ALA A 270 7.51 12.90 -11.40
N ARG A 271 7.50 12.76 -12.73
CA ARG A 271 6.34 12.22 -13.48
C ARG A 271 6.09 10.75 -13.14
N ALA A 272 7.14 9.94 -13.04
CA ALA A 272 7.03 8.55 -12.65
C ALA A 272 6.52 8.39 -11.20
N ALA A 273 6.92 9.29 -10.30
CA ALA A 273 6.41 9.36 -8.94
C ALA A 273 4.91 9.73 -8.92
N GLU A 274 4.50 10.72 -9.70
CA GLU A 274 3.09 11.13 -9.82
C GLU A 274 2.21 9.99 -10.37
N GLU A 275 2.69 9.25 -11.37
CA GLU A 275 2.02 8.04 -11.88
C GLU A 275 1.93 6.90 -10.85
N TYR A 276 2.89 6.82 -9.93
CA TYR A 276 2.86 5.84 -8.84
C TYR A 276 1.86 6.27 -7.76
N GLU A 277 1.93 7.51 -7.31
CA GLU A 277 1.07 8.09 -6.30
C GLU A 277 -0.41 8.05 -6.72
N SER A 278 -0.70 8.46 -7.97
CA SER A 278 -2.07 8.41 -8.51
C SER A 278 -2.60 6.96 -8.57
N ALA A 279 -1.75 6.01 -8.98
CA ALA A 279 -2.14 4.60 -9.01
C ALA A 279 -2.33 4.02 -7.59
N ALA A 280 -1.51 4.42 -6.63
CA ALA A 280 -1.63 4.00 -5.23
C ALA A 280 -2.92 4.56 -4.60
N GLN A 281 -3.26 5.82 -4.85
CA GLN A 281 -4.53 6.42 -4.43
C GLN A 281 -5.73 5.73 -5.07
N ALA A 282 -5.65 5.43 -6.38
CA ALA A 282 -6.70 4.70 -7.08
C ALA A 282 -6.88 3.27 -6.52
N ALA A 283 -5.79 2.60 -6.15
CA ALA A 283 -5.84 1.30 -5.50
C ALA A 283 -6.47 1.38 -4.11
N ALA A 284 -6.07 2.35 -3.28
CA ALA A 284 -6.66 2.56 -1.95
C ALA A 284 -8.17 2.86 -2.02
N ALA A 285 -8.60 3.71 -2.96
CA ALA A 285 -10.02 3.99 -3.21
C ALA A 285 -10.78 2.76 -3.71
N ALA A 286 -10.13 1.92 -4.53
CA ALA A 286 -10.69 0.66 -4.98
C ALA A 286 -10.86 -0.33 -3.82
N GLU A 287 -9.87 -0.44 -2.92
CA GLU A 287 -9.96 -1.26 -1.71
C GLU A 287 -11.12 -0.81 -0.80
N ALA A 288 -11.25 0.49 -0.55
CA ALA A 288 -12.38 1.02 0.22
C ALA A 288 -13.74 0.73 -0.44
N THR A 289 -13.80 0.82 -1.77
CA THR A 289 -15.00 0.48 -2.55
C THR A 289 -15.33 -1.01 -2.41
N ILE A 290 -14.32 -1.88 -2.48
CA ILE A 290 -14.49 -3.31 -2.29
C ILE A 290 -15.04 -3.62 -0.90
N GLU A 291 -14.45 -3.02 0.15
CA GLU A 291 -14.86 -3.26 1.53
C GLU A 291 -16.34 -2.86 1.73
N ALA A 292 -16.72 -1.66 1.26
CA ALA A 292 -18.11 -1.19 1.34
C ALA A 292 -19.10 -2.06 0.55
N LEU A 293 -18.71 -2.53 -0.64
CA LEU A 293 -19.56 -3.40 -1.46
C LEU A 293 -19.69 -4.80 -0.87
N ASN A 294 -18.65 -5.30 -0.20
CA ASN A 294 -18.70 -6.59 0.50
C ASN A 294 -19.70 -6.57 1.66
N GLU A 295 -19.69 -5.50 2.48
CA GLU A 295 -20.67 -5.31 3.55
C GLU A 295 -22.10 -5.19 3.01
N THR A 296 -22.28 -4.40 1.95
CA THR A 296 -23.58 -4.22 1.29
C THR A 296 -24.11 -5.54 0.73
N LEU A 297 -23.24 -6.33 0.09
CA LEU A 297 -23.58 -7.64 -0.46
C LEU A 297 -23.98 -8.63 0.64
N ALA A 298 -23.20 -8.68 1.73
CA ALA A 298 -23.51 -9.53 2.88
C ALA A 298 -24.87 -9.18 3.50
N ALA A 299 -25.14 -7.89 3.74
CA ALA A 299 -26.41 -7.41 4.27
C ALA A 299 -27.59 -7.74 3.32
N THR A 300 -27.41 -7.53 2.02
CA THR A 300 -28.44 -7.82 1.01
C THR A 300 -28.77 -9.31 0.95
N LEU A 301 -27.74 -10.17 0.98
CA LEU A 301 -27.94 -11.63 1.01
C LEU A 301 -28.64 -12.07 2.30
N HIS A 302 -28.29 -11.50 3.46
CA HIS A 302 -28.98 -11.77 4.73
C HIS A 302 -30.46 -11.37 4.72
N LEU A 303 -30.82 -10.23 4.11
CA LEU A 303 -32.23 -9.82 3.96
C LEU A 303 -33.04 -10.81 3.11
N THR A 304 -32.41 -11.42 2.10
CA THR A 304 -33.08 -12.35 1.18
C THR A 304 -33.25 -13.76 1.73
N THR A 305 -32.43 -14.15 2.71
CA THR A 305 -32.62 -15.40 3.46
C THR A 305 -33.72 -15.26 4.51
N LEU A 306 -33.86 -14.09 5.13
CA LEU A 306 -34.95 -13.79 6.06
C LEU A 306 -36.33 -13.79 5.37
N SER A 307 -36.45 -13.27 4.14
CA SER A 307 -37.70 -13.30 3.38
C SER A 307 -38.09 -14.71 2.89
N ALA A 308 -37.14 -15.65 2.82
CA ALA A 308 -37.41 -17.06 2.50
C ALA A 308 -38.11 -17.80 3.63
N ALA A 309 -37.69 -17.56 4.87
CA ALA A 309 -38.24 -18.22 6.05
C ALA A 309 -39.71 -17.85 6.34
N VAL A 310 -40.21 -16.79 5.71
CA VAL A 310 -41.61 -16.33 5.85
C VAL A 310 -42.51 -16.90 4.74
N ALA A 311 -41.96 -17.38 3.61
CA ALA A 311 -42.74 -17.83 2.46
C ALA A 311 -43.00 -19.36 2.41
N GLU A 312 -42.22 -20.18 3.12
CA GLU A 312 -42.44 -21.62 3.24
C GLU A 312 -42.77 -21.99 4.69
N GLY A 313 -44.06 -22.03 5.04
CA GLY A 313 -44.46 -22.43 6.38
C GLY A 313 -45.97 -22.39 6.68
N THR A 314 -46.78 -23.21 6.00
CA THR A 314 -47.97 -23.77 6.65
C THR A 314 -47.54 -24.73 7.77
N ALA A 315 -47.88 -24.37 9.01
CA ALA A 315 -48.12 -25.23 10.18
C ALA A 315 -47.13 -26.36 10.54
N LYS A 316 -46.22 -26.07 11.49
CA LYS A 316 -46.03 -26.71 12.82
C LYS A 316 -44.55 -26.53 13.27
N PRO A 317 -44.26 -26.20 14.55
CA PRO A 317 -42.98 -25.63 14.96
C PRO A 317 -41.88 -26.67 15.16
N PRO A 318 -40.65 -26.37 14.73
CA PRO A 318 -39.45 -26.93 15.34
C PRO A 318 -38.52 -25.84 15.91
N GLU A 319 -37.64 -26.33 16.78
CA GLU A 319 -36.81 -25.65 17.76
C GLU A 319 -35.84 -24.59 17.22
N LYS A 320 -35.60 -23.59 18.07
CA LYS A 320 -34.74 -22.44 17.86
C LYS A 320 -33.29 -22.77 18.24
N THR A 321 -32.36 -22.50 17.34
CA THR A 321 -30.96 -22.10 17.64
C THR A 321 -30.45 -21.29 16.43
N GLY A 322 -29.86 -20.10 16.53
CA GLY A 322 -29.55 -19.23 17.66
C GLY A 322 -28.81 -18.02 17.09
N ASP A 323 -29.34 -16.82 17.32
CA ASP A 323 -28.61 -15.55 17.44
C ASP A 323 -29.58 -14.47 17.93
N THR A 324 -30.24 -14.75 19.05
CA THR A 324 -31.27 -13.88 19.59
C THR A 324 -31.07 -13.57 21.06
N SER A 325 -29.98 -13.98 21.71
CA SER A 325 -29.92 -13.94 23.18
C SER A 325 -29.81 -12.52 23.74
N LYS A 326 -28.98 -11.63 23.16
CA LYS A 326 -28.87 -10.24 23.63
C LYS A 326 -30.09 -9.39 23.28
N LEU A 327 -30.65 -9.58 22.08
CA LEU A 327 -31.90 -8.94 21.66
C LEU A 327 -33.10 -9.48 22.48
N LYS A 328 -33.16 -10.79 22.76
CA LYS A 328 -34.20 -11.38 23.62
C LYS A 328 -34.05 -10.97 25.08
N GLN A 329 -32.84 -10.78 25.60
CA GLN A 329 -32.69 -10.27 26.97
C GLN A 329 -33.20 -8.83 27.05
N GLN A 330 -32.84 -7.98 26.09
CA GLN A 330 -33.36 -6.61 26.05
C GLN A 330 -34.87 -6.58 25.79
N GLU A 331 -35.40 -7.42 24.90
CA GLU A 331 -36.84 -7.52 24.64
C GLU A 331 -37.61 -8.11 25.81
N ALA A 332 -37.12 -9.16 26.47
CA ALA A 332 -37.74 -9.77 27.64
C ALA A 332 -37.69 -8.83 28.86
N GLU A 333 -36.59 -8.11 29.06
CA GLU A 333 -36.51 -7.05 30.07
C GLU A 333 -37.52 -5.93 29.77
N LYS A 334 -37.62 -5.50 28.51
CA LYS A 334 -38.62 -4.51 28.09
C LYS A 334 -40.04 -5.01 28.29
N GLU A 335 -40.28 -6.29 28.04
CA GLU A 335 -41.59 -6.93 28.18
C GLU A 335 -42.02 -7.04 29.65
N CYS A 336 -41.12 -7.46 30.56
CA CYS A 336 -41.37 -7.42 32.01
C CYS A 336 -41.69 -5.98 32.47
N ASN A 337 -40.86 -5.01 32.07
CA ASN A 337 -41.03 -3.61 32.48
C ASN A 337 -42.28 -2.95 31.86
N THR A 338 -42.76 -3.42 30.70
CA THR A 338 -43.93 -2.83 30.02
C THR A 338 -45.24 -3.47 30.44
N LYS A 339 -45.25 -4.79 30.67
CA LYS A 339 -46.47 -5.54 31.01
C LYS A 339 -46.74 -5.64 32.51
N GLY A 340 -45.69 -5.69 33.33
CA GLY A 340 -45.83 -5.68 34.79
C GLY A 340 -45.73 -4.28 35.40
N LYS A 341 -45.00 -3.36 34.74
CA LYS A 341 -44.71 -1.98 35.21
C LYS A 341 -44.44 -1.94 36.72
N ASP A 342 -45.16 -1.10 37.45
CA ASP A 342 -45.17 -0.86 38.89
C ASP A 342 -46.31 -1.62 39.60
N ASN A 343 -47.00 -2.54 38.91
CA ASN A 343 -48.08 -3.34 39.48
C ASN A 343 -47.62 -4.76 39.83
N GLN A 344 -47.59 -5.05 41.14
CA GLN A 344 -47.17 -6.35 41.65
C GLN A 344 -48.03 -7.52 41.16
N ASP A 345 -49.36 -7.35 41.10
CA ASP A 345 -50.28 -8.44 40.71
C ASP A 345 -50.17 -8.79 39.21
N GLU A 346 -49.82 -7.80 38.37
CA GLU A 346 -49.55 -8.05 36.96
C GLU A 346 -48.16 -8.67 36.76
N CYS A 347 -47.17 -8.25 37.55
CA CYS A 347 -45.84 -8.86 37.53
C CYS A 347 -45.85 -10.31 38.04
N ASP A 348 -46.66 -10.62 39.05
CA ASP A 348 -46.76 -11.97 39.63
C ASP A 348 -47.32 -12.99 38.63
N LYS A 349 -48.15 -12.55 37.68
CA LYS A 349 -48.62 -13.37 36.54
C LYS A 349 -47.54 -13.65 35.50
N LEU A 350 -46.41 -12.92 35.56
CA LEU A 350 -45.27 -13.03 34.65
C LEU A 350 -44.07 -13.75 35.28
N LYS A 351 -44.21 -14.30 36.50
CA LYS A 351 -43.17 -15.10 37.17
C LYS A 351 -42.71 -16.29 36.35
N ASP A 352 -43.63 -16.97 35.66
CA ASP A 352 -43.33 -18.10 34.78
C ASP A 352 -42.52 -17.69 33.53
N GLN A 353 -42.50 -16.40 33.20
CA GLN A 353 -41.67 -15.81 32.15
C GLN A 353 -40.33 -15.26 32.69
N GLY A 354 -40.06 -15.49 33.98
CA GLY A 354 -38.83 -15.08 34.64
C GLY A 354 -38.82 -13.63 35.13
N CYS A 355 -39.96 -12.93 35.14
CA CYS A 355 -40.08 -11.57 35.69
C CYS A 355 -40.29 -11.59 37.21
N VAL A 356 -39.71 -10.63 37.93
CA VAL A 356 -39.81 -10.47 39.39
C VAL A 356 -40.09 -9.02 39.74
N PHE A 357 -41.02 -8.83 40.69
CA PHE A 357 -41.37 -7.50 41.18
C PHE A 357 -40.38 -7.06 42.25
N ASN A 358 -39.61 -6.01 41.97
CA ASN A 358 -38.64 -5.46 42.90
C ASN A 358 -39.26 -4.27 43.64
N LYS A 359 -39.53 -4.45 44.94
CA LYS A 359 -40.08 -3.40 45.82
C LYS A 359 -39.05 -2.36 46.26
N ASP A 360 -37.75 -2.69 46.17
CA ASP A 360 -36.65 -1.85 46.68
C ASP A 360 -35.66 -1.41 45.58
N GLY A 361 -36.13 -1.26 44.34
CA GLY A 361 -35.27 -0.88 43.21
C GLY A 361 -34.80 0.58 43.23
N ASN A 362 -33.59 0.85 42.73
CA ASN A 362 -32.95 2.18 42.69
C ASN A 362 -33.75 3.26 41.90
N ASP A 363 -34.83 2.88 41.21
CA ASP A 363 -35.74 3.75 40.43
C ASP A 363 -37.23 3.60 40.83
N GLY A 364 -37.53 3.03 42.02
CA GLY A 364 -38.89 2.74 42.48
C GLY A 364 -39.36 1.30 42.23
N GLU A 365 -40.59 0.99 42.67
CA GLU A 365 -41.20 -0.35 42.58
C GLU A 365 -41.45 -0.73 41.11
N LYS A 366 -40.75 -1.75 40.58
CA LYS A 366 -40.94 -2.18 39.19
C LYS A 366 -40.68 -3.67 38.93
N CYS A 367 -41.39 -4.20 37.94
CA CYS A 367 -41.27 -5.55 37.43
C CYS A 367 -40.08 -5.69 36.46
N THR A 368 -39.10 -6.51 36.81
CA THR A 368 -37.85 -6.66 36.05
C THR A 368 -37.50 -8.12 35.81
N LEU A 369 -36.59 -8.41 34.88
CA LEU A 369 -36.19 -9.79 34.60
C LEU A 369 -35.27 -10.33 35.70
N SER A 370 -35.55 -11.54 36.20
CA SER A 370 -34.84 -12.16 37.32
C SER A 370 -33.37 -12.47 37.02
N GLU A 371 -32.52 -12.37 38.06
CA GLU A 371 -31.08 -12.67 37.99
C GLU A 371 -30.76 -14.09 37.50
N ASN A 372 -31.58 -15.08 37.88
CA ASN A 372 -31.38 -16.46 37.44
C ASN A 372 -31.67 -16.63 35.94
N ALA A 373 -32.71 -15.98 35.42
CA ALA A 373 -33.01 -15.97 33.98
C ALA A 373 -31.92 -15.24 33.17
N LYS A 374 -31.30 -14.20 33.75
CA LYS A 374 -30.15 -13.52 33.15
C LYS A 374 -28.91 -14.42 33.06
N LYS A 375 -28.61 -15.16 34.14
CA LYS A 375 -27.44 -16.05 34.22
C LYS A 375 -27.54 -17.29 33.32
N GLU A 376 -28.73 -17.85 33.13
CA GLU A 376 -28.95 -18.98 32.20
C GLU A 376 -28.78 -18.57 30.72
N ALA A 377 -29.10 -17.32 30.36
CA ALA A 377 -28.88 -16.78 29.01
C ALA A 377 -27.40 -16.52 28.69
N ASP A 378 -26.57 -16.21 29.69
CA ASP A 378 -25.13 -15.94 29.52
C ASP A 378 -24.27 -17.20 29.43
N LYS A 379 -24.67 -18.31 30.07
CA LYS A 379 -23.93 -19.58 30.00
C LYS A 379 -23.96 -20.24 28.61
N ALA A 380 -24.93 -19.89 27.76
CA ALA A 380 -25.06 -20.43 26.41
C ALA A 380 -24.15 -19.77 25.36
N ASN A 381 -23.49 -18.65 25.67
CA ASN A 381 -22.68 -17.86 24.73
C ASN A 381 -21.17 -18.18 24.70
N GLN A 382 -20.68 -19.17 25.47
CA GLN A 382 -19.23 -19.46 25.51
C GLN A 382 -18.69 -20.36 24.40
N LYS A 383 -19.50 -20.74 23.40
CA LYS A 383 -18.99 -21.39 22.20
C LYS A 383 -19.58 -20.69 20.98
N THR A 384 -18.70 -20.23 20.11
CA THR A 384 -18.98 -19.67 18.77
C THR A 384 -19.16 -18.15 18.67
N GLU A 385 -18.14 -17.40 19.12
CA GLU A 385 -17.77 -16.12 18.48
C GLU A 385 -16.26 -16.16 18.16
N GLY A 386 -15.84 -15.48 17.09
CA GLY A 386 -14.53 -15.62 16.46
C GLY A 386 -13.36 -15.50 17.45
N ASN A 387 -12.62 -16.58 17.64
CA ASN A 387 -11.39 -16.55 18.43
C ASN A 387 -10.20 -16.36 17.50
N ASP A 388 -9.50 -15.24 17.68
CA ASP A 388 -8.04 -15.27 17.66
C ASP A 388 -7.59 -16.46 18.48
N ARG A 389 -7.00 -17.43 17.81
CA ARG A 389 -6.58 -18.67 18.45
C ARG A 389 -5.63 -18.32 19.60
N LYS A 390 -5.95 -18.75 20.82
CA LYS A 390 -5.10 -18.57 21.99
C LYS A 390 -4.04 -19.67 22.06
N ASN A 391 -2.87 -19.35 22.59
CA ASN A 391 -1.81 -20.33 22.87
C ASN A 391 -2.13 -21.16 24.13
N LYS A 392 -1.23 -22.08 24.51
CA LYS A 392 -1.39 -22.92 25.70
C LYS A 392 -1.50 -22.13 27.01
N ASP A 393 -1.07 -20.87 27.02
CA ASP A 393 -1.11 -19.96 28.17
C ASP A 393 -2.30 -18.98 28.11
N GLY A 394 -3.23 -19.18 27.16
CA GLY A 394 -4.42 -18.33 27.01
C GLY A 394 -4.18 -16.99 26.32
N LYS A 395 -2.98 -16.74 25.76
CA LYS A 395 -2.60 -15.50 25.07
C LYS A 395 -2.89 -15.55 23.57
N THR A 396 -3.33 -14.43 23.01
CA THR A 396 -3.56 -14.17 21.58
C THR A 396 -2.34 -13.49 20.95
N CYS A 397 -2.29 -13.40 19.61
CA CYS A 397 -1.18 -12.71 18.94
C CYS A 397 -1.06 -11.22 19.34
N ALA A 398 -2.19 -10.57 19.67
CA ALA A 398 -2.21 -9.18 20.10
C ALA A 398 -1.54 -8.95 21.48
N ASP A 399 -1.33 -10.02 22.26
CA ASP A 399 -0.69 -9.93 23.58
C ASP A 399 0.84 -9.87 23.51
N PHE A 400 1.44 -10.16 22.34
CA PHE A 400 2.88 -10.05 22.11
C PHE A 400 3.21 -8.67 21.56
N LYS A 401 3.91 -7.87 22.38
CA LYS A 401 4.19 -6.45 22.09
C LYS A 401 5.52 -6.23 21.38
N THR A 402 6.32 -7.28 21.21
CA THR A 402 7.63 -7.22 20.54
C THR A 402 7.72 -8.26 19.42
N GLU A 403 8.55 -7.97 18.41
CA GLU A 403 8.80 -8.88 17.29
C GLU A 403 9.37 -10.23 17.74
N ALA A 404 10.31 -10.21 18.69
CA ALA A 404 10.93 -11.42 19.22
C ALA A 404 9.91 -12.34 19.90
N GLU A 405 9.03 -11.79 20.75
CA GLU A 405 7.97 -12.55 21.40
C GLU A 405 6.92 -13.06 20.40
N CYS A 406 6.58 -12.23 19.41
CA CYS A 406 5.62 -12.58 18.36
C CYS A 406 6.11 -13.76 17.50
N ASN A 407 7.39 -13.75 17.11
CA ASN A 407 7.99 -14.78 16.29
C ASN A 407 8.27 -16.09 17.06
N ALA A 408 8.45 -16.00 18.38
CA ALA A 408 8.62 -17.14 19.28
C ALA A 408 7.29 -17.72 19.79
N ALA A 409 6.15 -17.05 19.56
CA ALA A 409 4.85 -17.49 20.03
C ALA A 409 4.45 -18.86 19.46
N VAL A 410 4.29 -19.86 20.35
CA VAL A 410 3.88 -21.21 20.00
C VAL A 410 2.38 -21.40 20.24
N GLY A 411 1.62 -21.68 19.19
CA GLY A 411 0.19 -21.93 19.28
C GLY A 411 -0.36 -22.64 18.03
N PRO A 412 -1.67 -22.86 17.95
CA PRO A 412 -2.26 -23.65 16.86
C PRO A 412 -2.13 -22.94 15.50
N VAL A 413 -1.29 -23.51 14.65
CA VAL A 413 -0.94 -22.99 13.32
C VAL A 413 -2.12 -23.15 12.36
N PRO A 414 -2.57 -22.08 11.67
CA PRO A 414 -3.61 -22.19 10.65
C PRO A 414 -3.22 -23.13 9.51
N THR A 415 -4.20 -23.86 8.96
CA THR A 415 -4.01 -24.78 7.82
C THR A 415 -3.35 -24.04 6.65
N GLY A 416 -2.19 -24.54 6.20
CA GLY A 416 -1.41 -23.95 5.10
C GLY A 416 -0.33 -22.93 5.52
N LYS A 417 0.02 -22.85 6.81
CA LYS A 417 1.09 -21.98 7.34
C LYS A 417 2.11 -22.74 8.20
N THR A 418 3.25 -22.10 8.48
CA THR A 418 4.34 -22.64 9.30
C THR A 418 4.41 -22.05 10.71
N LYS A 419 3.72 -20.92 10.99
CA LYS A 419 3.77 -20.19 12.28
C LYS A 419 2.39 -19.71 12.76
N PHE A 420 2.27 -19.59 14.07
CA PHE A 420 1.06 -19.19 14.80
C PHE A 420 0.76 -17.68 14.72
N CYS A 421 1.77 -16.82 14.97
CA CYS A 421 1.69 -15.36 14.85
C CYS A 421 2.79 -14.82 13.93
N SER A 422 2.64 -13.59 13.43
CA SER A 422 3.68 -12.89 12.65
C SER A 422 3.66 -11.38 12.90
N TRP A 423 4.83 -10.75 12.92
CA TRP A 423 5.00 -9.31 13.14
C TRP A 423 4.79 -8.56 11.83
N ILE A 424 3.76 -7.71 11.76
CA ILE A 424 3.29 -7.10 10.50
C ILE A 424 2.99 -5.62 10.71
N GLY A 425 3.51 -4.76 9.84
CA GLY A 425 3.25 -3.32 9.81
C GLY A 425 3.04 -2.80 8.39
N GLU A 426 2.51 -1.57 8.31
CA GLU A 426 2.47 -0.80 7.06
C GLU A 426 3.79 -0.01 6.95
N ASP A 427 4.54 -0.28 5.89
CA ASP A 427 5.80 0.37 5.49
C ASP A 427 7.01 0.20 6.45
N PRO A 428 8.07 -0.54 6.05
CA PRO A 428 9.32 -0.64 6.82
C PRO A 428 10.12 0.68 6.89
N SER A 429 9.70 1.73 6.18
CA SER A 429 10.44 3.00 6.06
C SER A 429 10.06 4.06 7.12
N VAL A 430 9.09 3.75 8.00
CA VAL A 430 8.63 4.64 9.08
C VAL A 430 8.79 3.86 10.38
N GLY A 431 9.87 4.12 11.13
CA GLY A 431 10.26 3.32 12.31
C GLY A 431 9.10 3.02 13.27
N ASP A 432 9.08 1.81 13.85
CA ASP A 432 8.25 1.16 14.89
C ASP A 432 6.76 1.54 15.12
N LYS A 433 6.20 2.56 14.50
CA LYS A 433 4.87 3.11 14.86
C LYS A 433 3.70 2.44 14.13
N GLY A 434 3.94 1.42 13.31
CA GLY A 434 2.91 0.70 12.56
C GLY A 434 2.92 -0.83 12.69
N PHE A 435 3.98 -1.41 13.26
CA PHE A 435 4.14 -2.86 13.34
C PHE A 435 3.45 -3.45 14.58
N LYS A 436 2.64 -4.48 14.38
CA LYS A 436 2.01 -5.23 15.47
C LYS A 436 1.95 -6.72 15.16
N CYS A 437 2.00 -7.53 16.21
CA CYS A 437 1.84 -8.97 16.10
C CYS A 437 0.39 -9.32 15.73
N ARG A 438 0.18 -9.97 14.59
CA ARG A 438 -1.16 -10.38 14.12
C ARG A 438 -1.21 -11.87 13.82
N SER A 439 -2.43 -12.43 13.86
CA SER A 439 -2.68 -13.79 13.41
C SER A 439 -2.52 -13.87 11.89
N SER A 440 -1.77 -14.86 11.41
CA SER A 440 -1.42 -15.03 9.97
C SER A 440 -2.64 -15.33 9.07
N SER A 441 -3.83 -15.44 9.66
CA SER A 441 -5.12 -15.62 8.97
C SER A 441 -5.68 -14.31 8.39
N PHE A 442 -5.25 -13.14 8.87
CA PHE A 442 -5.79 -11.86 8.40
C PHE A 442 -5.36 -11.46 6.98
N LEU A 443 -4.16 -11.85 6.55
CA LEU A 443 -3.58 -11.41 5.27
C LEU A 443 -4.08 -12.19 4.04
N LEU A 444 -4.42 -13.47 4.20
CA LEU A 444 -5.02 -14.25 3.11
C LEU A 444 -6.49 -13.90 2.91
N ASN A 445 -7.20 -13.44 3.93
CA ASN A 445 -8.61 -13.09 3.77
C ASN A 445 -8.82 -11.84 2.92
N LYS A 446 -7.83 -10.94 2.74
CA LYS A 446 -7.97 -9.84 1.80
C LYS A 446 -7.73 -10.27 0.34
N HIS A 447 -6.62 -10.93 0.01
CA HIS A 447 -6.33 -11.32 -1.38
C HIS A 447 -7.11 -12.56 -1.89
N PHE A 448 -7.41 -13.52 -1.01
CA PHE A 448 -8.16 -14.71 -1.38
C PHE A 448 -9.67 -14.42 -1.44
N ALA A 449 -10.23 -13.61 -0.52
CA ALA A 449 -11.61 -13.17 -0.66
C ALA A 449 -11.77 -12.24 -1.87
N LEU A 450 -10.84 -11.34 -2.18
CA LEU A 450 -11.01 -10.46 -3.34
C LEU A 450 -10.92 -11.14 -4.71
N SER A 451 -9.97 -12.07 -4.87
CA SER A 451 -9.79 -12.79 -6.14
C SER A 451 -10.82 -13.89 -6.35
N VAL A 452 -11.25 -14.55 -5.27
CA VAL A 452 -12.22 -15.65 -5.34
C VAL A 452 -13.65 -15.13 -5.21
N VAL A 453 -13.98 -14.17 -4.34
CA VAL A 453 -15.38 -13.68 -4.21
C VAL A 453 -15.80 -12.91 -5.45
N SER A 454 -14.93 -12.09 -6.06
CA SER A 454 -15.30 -11.33 -7.27
C SER A 454 -15.45 -12.21 -8.51
N ALA A 455 -14.56 -13.19 -8.73
CA ALA A 455 -14.67 -14.08 -9.89
C ALA A 455 -15.71 -15.19 -9.68
N ALA A 456 -15.89 -15.65 -8.42
CA ALA A 456 -16.86 -16.68 -8.08
C ALA A 456 -18.31 -16.21 -8.18
N PHE A 457 -18.59 -15.02 -7.66
CA PHE A 457 -19.94 -14.46 -7.71
C PHE A 457 -20.35 -14.11 -9.15
N VAL A 458 -19.42 -13.74 -10.04
CA VAL A 458 -19.73 -13.57 -11.48
C VAL A 458 -20.17 -14.90 -12.08
N ALA A 459 -19.40 -15.98 -11.92
CA ALA A 459 -19.72 -17.24 -12.56
C ALA A 459 -20.99 -17.93 -12.02
N LEU A 460 -21.43 -17.60 -10.80
CA LEU A 460 -22.58 -18.22 -10.14
C LEU A 460 -23.91 -17.49 -10.31
N LEU A 461 -23.88 -16.18 -10.60
CA LEU A 461 -25.07 -15.36 -10.82
C LEU A 461 -25.47 -15.23 -12.30
N PHE A 462 -24.73 -15.88 -13.20
CA PHE A 462 -25.00 -15.88 -14.65
C PHE A 462 -25.31 -17.26 -15.20
#